data_AF-A0A1V5GUK4-F1
#
_entry.id   AF-A0A1V5GUK4-F1
#
_cell.length_a   1.000
_cell.length_b   1.000
_cell.length_c   1.000
_cell.angle_alpha   90.00
_cell.angle_beta   90.00
_cell.angle_gamma   90.00
#
_symmetry.space_group_name_H-M   'P 1'
#
loop_
_entity.id
_entity.type
_entity.pdbx_description
1 polymer ?
#
loop_
_entity_poly.entity_id
_entity_poly.type
_entity_poly.pdbx_seq_one_letter_code
_entity_poly.pdbx_strand_id
1 'polypeptide(L)'
;MAICGLPPLNGFVSEFILYFGAVQAALSPAAAVAVPALALVAGLALFGGLAAACFAKAFGVIFLGEPRSEDGRDARETPAAMLVPMTILAAACFALGLLGPLAAGVAARAVPSWGGLTAAAVKDQMAPVVHTLSLVSLVGGGAAGLVILLAGLRFRQLRRRQATQGTTWDCGYAEPTPRMQYTATSFAQPLTALFRPLLRTRLHIGRLSGLFPEGTSLHTETPDLFRQRVIEPFLEGAWRELSGLRRFQHGQAHLYVLYIAVTLLILLLWKLA
;
A
#
# COMPACT_ATOMS: atom_id res chain seq x y z
N MET A 1 -0.29 8.01 6.00
CA MET A 1 0.17 7.92 7.40
C MET A 1 -0.31 6.65 8.09
N ALA A 2 -1.62 6.36 8.13
CA ALA A 2 -2.13 5.13 8.77
C ALA A 2 -1.54 3.85 8.13
N ILE A 3 -1.51 3.79 6.79
CA ILE A 3 -0.94 2.68 6.03
C ILE A 3 0.58 2.49 6.28
N CYS A 4 1.29 3.55 6.67
CA CYS A 4 2.73 3.50 6.92
C CYS A 4 3.06 3.14 8.38
N GLY A 5 2.07 2.75 9.19
CA GLY A 5 2.30 2.33 10.57
C GLY A 5 2.79 3.46 11.48
N LEU A 6 2.34 4.71 11.31
CA LEU A 6 2.75 5.81 12.20
C LEU A 6 1.92 5.80 13.51
N PRO A 7 2.54 5.84 14.72
CA PRO A 7 1.82 6.08 15.97
C PRO A 7 1.18 7.48 15.99
N PRO A 8 -0.05 7.69 16.50
CA PRO A 8 -0.98 6.74 17.13
C PRO A 8 -2.12 6.30 16.18
N LEU A 9 -1.82 5.80 14.97
CA LEU A 9 -2.84 5.36 14.01
C LEU A 9 -3.06 3.84 14.06
N ASN A 10 -4.24 3.40 13.62
CA ASN A 10 -4.64 1.98 13.62
C ASN A 10 -3.65 1.05 12.91
N GLY A 11 -3.06 1.46 11.79
CA GLY A 11 -2.10 0.64 11.06
C GLY A 11 -0.87 0.29 11.89
N PHE A 12 -0.41 1.19 12.77
CA PHE A 12 0.66 0.89 13.72
C PHE A 12 0.26 -0.22 14.70
N VAL A 13 -0.96 -0.17 15.25
CA VAL A 13 -1.45 -1.18 16.21
C VAL A 13 -1.44 -2.57 15.58
N SER A 14 -2.00 -2.69 14.37
CA SER A 14 -2.05 -3.96 13.65
C SER A 14 -0.66 -4.51 13.32
N GLU A 15 0.22 -3.66 12.77
CA GLU A 15 1.57 -4.08 12.39
C GLU A 15 2.44 -4.39 13.61
N PHE A 16 2.28 -3.64 14.71
CA PHE A 16 2.97 -3.88 15.98
C PHE A 16 2.63 -5.26 16.56
N ILE A 17 1.36 -5.67 16.53
CA ILE A 17 0.93 -7.01 16.98
C ILE A 17 1.60 -8.09 16.12
N LEU A 18 1.66 -7.89 14.80
CA LEU A 18 2.35 -8.80 13.89
C LEU A 18 3.86 -8.89 14.18
N TYR A 19 4.53 -7.75 14.34
CA TYR A 19 5.95 -7.73 14.72
C TYR A 19 6.20 -8.40 16.06
N PHE A 20 5.39 -8.11 17.07
CA PHE A 20 5.55 -8.71 18.38
C PHE A 20 5.43 -10.23 18.32
N GLY A 21 4.39 -10.74 17.65
CA GLY A 21 4.21 -12.17 17.43
C GLY A 21 5.36 -12.80 16.63
N ALA A 22 5.80 -12.15 15.57
CA ALA A 22 6.90 -12.62 14.74
C ALA A 22 8.24 -12.63 15.49
N VAL A 23 8.54 -11.60 16.28
CA VAL A 23 9.76 -11.56 17.11
C VAL A 23 9.72 -12.65 18.18
N GLN A 24 8.59 -12.84 18.87
CA GLN A 24 8.45 -13.94 19.84
C GLN A 24 8.62 -15.31 19.19
N ALA A 25 8.08 -15.51 17.99
CA ALA A 25 8.26 -16.75 17.22
C ALA A 25 9.71 -16.93 16.72
N ALA A 26 10.40 -15.84 16.38
CA ALA A 26 11.81 -15.84 16.00
C ALA A 26 12.76 -16.25 17.14
N LEU A 27 12.35 -16.04 18.40
CA LEU A 27 13.09 -16.50 19.59
C LEU A 27 12.87 -17.99 19.91
N SER A 28 12.02 -18.68 19.16
CA SER A 28 11.80 -20.12 19.34
C SER A 28 13.08 -20.92 19.04
N PRO A 29 13.40 -21.96 19.84
CA PRO A 29 14.53 -22.84 19.55
C PRO A 29 14.31 -23.69 18.28
N ALA A 30 13.06 -23.83 17.83
CA ALA A 30 12.72 -24.59 16.63
C ALA A 30 12.97 -23.76 15.36
N ALA A 31 13.98 -24.12 14.58
CA ALA A 31 14.32 -23.46 13.32
C ALA A 31 13.13 -23.38 12.33
N ALA A 32 12.27 -24.40 12.31
CA ALA A 32 11.07 -24.43 11.47
C ALA A 32 10.07 -23.30 11.78
N VAL A 33 10.12 -22.73 13.00
CA VAL A 33 9.29 -21.59 13.42
C VAL A 33 10.08 -20.28 13.33
N ALA A 34 11.34 -20.30 13.79
CA ALA A 34 12.15 -19.10 13.88
C ALA A 34 12.50 -18.50 12.52
N VAL A 35 12.85 -19.33 11.52
CA VAL A 35 13.27 -18.86 10.19
C VAL A 35 12.13 -18.14 9.44
N PRO A 36 10.92 -18.72 9.31
CA PRO A 36 9.79 -17.99 8.70
C PRO A 36 9.41 -16.72 9.47
N ALA A 37 9.53 -16.72 10.80
CA ALA A 37 9.21 -15.56 11.62
C ALA A 37 10.20 -14.40 11.40
N LEU A 38 11.49 -14.69 11.28
CA LEU A 38 12.50 -13.68 10.89
C LEU A 38 12.26 -13.15 9.47
N ALA A 39 11.89 -14.03 8.53
CA ALA A 39 11.53 -13.62 7.18
C ALA A 39 10.30 -12.69 7.17
N LEU A 40 9.32 -12.96 8.04
CA LEU A 40 8.16 -12.09 8.23
C LEU A 40 8.55 -10.72 8.78
N VAL A 41 9.40 -10.65 9.81
CA VAL A 41 9.90 -9.36 10.34
C VAL A 41 10.63 -8.57 9.26
N ALA A 42 11.53 -9.21 8.52
CA ALA A 42 12.27 -8.56 7.42
C ALA A 42 11.33 -8.09 6.30
N GLY A 43 10.34 -8.91 5.94
CA GLY A 43 9.33 -8.58 4.93
C GLY A 43 8.47 -7.40 5.34
N LEU A 44 7.94 -7.38 6.57
CA LEU A 44 7.18 -6.26 7.11
C LEU A 44 8.01 -4.98 7.11
N ALA A 45 9.28 -5.04 7.54
CA ALA A 45 10.15 -3.87 7.59
C ALA A 45 10.39 -3.28 6.20
N LEU A 46 10.62 -4.15 5.20
CA LEU A 46 10.77 -3.75 3.81
C LEU A 46 9.49 -3.11 3.27
N PHE A 47 8.33 -3.72 3.50
CA PHE A 47 7.04 -3.19 3.03
C PHE A 47 6.68 -1.87 3.71
N GLY A 48 6.91 -1.74 5.01
CA GLY A 48 6.71 -0.49 5.75
C GLY A 48 7.58 0.64 5.20
N GLY A 49 8.87 0.38 4.93
CA GLY A 49 9.78 1.35 4.33
C GLY A 49 9.35 1.77 2.91
N LEU A 50 8.98 0.81 2.06
CA LEU A 50 8.50 1.09 0.71
C LEU A 50 7.16 1.85 0.72
N ALA A 51 6.25 1.52 1.63
CA ALA A 51 4.99 2.24 1.81
C ALA A 51 5.26 3.69 2.25
N ALA A 52 6.12 3.91 3.24
CA ALA A 52 6.51 5.24 3.68
C ALA A 52 7.08 6.08 2.53
N ALA A 53 8.02 5.53 1.75
CA ALA A 53 8.57 6.22 0.58
C ALA A 53 7.51 6.50 -0.51
N CYS A 54 6.63 5.54 -0.78
CA CYS A 54 5.57 5.69 -1.78
C CYS A 54 4.58 6.81 -1.40
N PHE A 55 4.12 6.83 -0.14
CA PHE A 55 3.19 7.86 0.33
C PHE A 55 3.86 9.22 0.56
N ALA A 56 5.15 9.26 0.93
CA ALA A 56 5.92 10.50 0.94
C ALA A 56 6.01 11.10 -0.46
N LYS A 57 6.32 10.28 -1.47
CA LYS A 57 6.30 10.68 -2.89
C LYS A 57 4.94 11.20 -3.31
N ALA A 58 3.88 10.43 -3.04
CA ALA A 58 2.52 10.79 -3.46
C ALA A 58 2.07 12.10 -2.81
N PHE A 59 2.24 12.23 -1.49
CA PHE A 59 1.85 13.44 -0.77
C PHE A 59 2.67 14.65 -1.21
N GLY A 60 3.99 14.51 -1.31
CA GLY A 60 4.89 15.59 -1.71
C GLY A 60 4.63 16.09 -3.13
N VAL A 61 4.43 15.19 -4.08
CA VAL A 61 4.25 15.60 -5.49
C VAL A 61 2.84 16.11 -5.79
N ILE A 62 1.81 15.60 -5.10
CA ILE A 62 0.41 15.99 -5.36
C ILE A 62 0.03 17.26 -4.59
N PHE A 63 0.42 17.38 -3.32
CA PHE A 63 -0.11 18.44 -2.44
C PHE A 63 0.90 19.54 -2.08
N LEU A 64 2.20 19.30 -2.25
CA LEU A 64 3.25 20.27 -1.89
C LEU A 64 3.92 20.93 -3.11
N GLY A 65 3.52 20.54 -4.33
CA GLY A 65 4.04 21.09 -5.59
C GLY A 65 3.13 22.17 -6.20
N GLU A 66 3.60 22.78 -7.29
CA GLU A 66 2.81 23.71 -8.10
C GLU A 66 2.04 22.93 -9.19
N PRO A 67 0.78 23.28 -9.50
CA PRO A 67 0.01 22.67 -10.58
C PRO A 67 0.73 22.75 -11.94
N ARG A 68 0.96 21.57 -12.53
CA ARG A 68 1.64 21.42 -13.84
C ARG A 68 0.68 21.36 -15.03
N SER A 69 -0.61 21.14 -14.79
CA SER A 69 -1.68 21.08 -15.79
C SER A 69 -2.77 22.11 -15.48
N GLU A 70 -3.56 22.46 -16.49
CA GLU A 70 -4.72 23.35 -16.33
C GLU A 70 -5.75 22.75 -15.36
N ASP A 71 -6.06 21.45 -15.50
CA ASP A 71 -6.95 20.73 -14.56
C ASP A 71 -6.50 20.85 -13.10
N GLY A 72 -5.19 20.86 -12.84
CA GLY A 72 -4.64 21.01 -11.49
C GLY A 72 -4.78 22.42 -10.94
N ARG A 73 -4.77 23.45 -11.81
CA ARG A 73 -4.99 24.86 -11.42
C ARG A 73 -6.45 25.14 -11.13
N ASP A 74 -7.35 24.56 -11.93
CA ASP A 74 -8.80 24.77 -11.83
C ASP A 74 -9.49 23.79 -10.89
N ALA A 75 -8.72 22.93 -10.21
CA ALA A 75 -9.24 21.97 -9.23
C ALA A 75 -10.01 22.69 -8.12
N ARG A 76 -11.23 22.23 -7.85
CA ARG A 76 -12.11 22.76 -6.80
C ARG A 76 -12.21 21.79 -5.64
N GLU A 77 -12.55 22.32 -4.47
CA GLU A 77 -12.78 21.51 -3.27
C GLU A 77 -13.92 20.51 -3.48
N THR A 78 -13.76 19.34 -2.88
CA THR A 78 -14.67 18.21 -3.01
C THR A 78 -15.99 18.51 -2.27
N PRO A 79 -17.17 18.11 -2.78
CA PRO A 79 -18.43 18.33 -2.08
C PRO A 79 -18.46 17.62 -0.71
N ALA A 80 -19.22 18.21 0.23
CA ALA A 80 -19.35 17.70 1.59
C ALA A 80 -19.83 16.23 1.65
N ALA A 81 -20.65 15.80 0.69
CA ALA A 81 -21.12 14.42 0.58
C ALA A 81 -19.98 13.38 0.46
N MET A 82 -18.81 13.76 -0.06
CA MET A 82 -17.62 12.91 -0.12
C MET A 82 -16.70 13.14 1.09
N LEU A 83 -16.58 14.39 1.56
CA LEU A 83 -15.72 14.73 2.70
C LEU A 83 -16.21 14.13 4.02
N VAL A 84 -17.51 14.08 4.26
CA VAL A 84 -18.09 13.52 5.50
C VAL A 84 -17.70 12.04 5.69
N PRO A 85 -17.95 11.11 4.75
CA PRO A 85 -17.54 9.72 4.94
C PRO A 85 -16.01 9.56 5.04
N MET A 86 -15.23 10.34 4.28
CA MET A 86 -13.76 10.31 4.38
C MET A 86 -13.25 10.75 5.75
N THR A 87 -13.84 11.81 6.32
CA THR A 87 -13.47 12.31 7.66
C THR A 87 -13.89 11.35 8.76
N ILE A 88 -15.05 10.70 8.64
CA ILE A 88 -15.48 9.62 9.56
C ILE A 88 -14.47 8.47 9.55
N LEU A 89 -14.05 8.00 8.37
CA LEU A 89 -13.06 6.93 8.26
C LEU A 89 -11.69 7.36 8.81
N ALA A 90 -11.26 8.58 8.54
CA ALA A 90 -10.02 9.11 9.10
C ALA A 90 -10.06 9.21 10.63
N ALA A 91 -11.18 9.67 11.20
CA ALA A 91 -11.40 9.71 12.63
C ALA A 91 -11.42 8.30 13.25
N ALA A 92 -12.04 7.32 12.59
CA ALA A 92 -12.02 5.92 13.02
C ALA A 92 -10.60 5.34 13.05
N CYS A 93 -9.78 5.63 12.03
CA CYS A 93 -8.37 5.21 12.00
C CYS A 93 -7.56 5.81 13.16
N PHE A 94 -7.80 7.07 13.50
CA PHE A 94 -7.15 7.72 14.64
C PHE A 94 -7.66 7.16 15.98
N ALA A 95 -8.97 7.02 16.12
CA ALA A 95 -9.60 6.47 17.33
C ALA A 95 -9.13 5.04 17.61
N LEU A 96 -9.08 4.17 16.60
CA LEU A 96 -8.58 2.80 16.75
C LEU A 96 -7.09 2.73 17.09
N GLY A 97 -6.30 3.71 16.65
CA GLY A 97 -4.89 3.78 17.03
C GLY A 97 -4.66 4.29 18.45
N LEU A 98 -5.40 5.34 18.86
CA LEU A 98 -5.35 5.86 20.23
C LEU A 98 -5.94 4.87 21.25
N LEU A 99 -7.01 4.16 20.86
CA LEU A 99 -7.62 3.09 21.64
C LEU A 99 -7.02 1.72 21.29
N GLY A 100 -5.80 1.68 20.75
CA GLY A 100 -5.08 0.46 20.37
C GLY A 100 -5.08 -0.63 21.45
N PRO A 101 -4.83 -0.31 22.74
CA PRO A 101 -4.88 -1.30 23.83
C PRO A 101 -6.27 -1.95 23.99
N LEU A 102 -7.34 -1.16 23.84
CA LEU A 102 -8.71 -1.67 23.90
C LEU A 102 -9.03 -2.53 22.68
N ALA A 103 -8.63 -2.08 21.49
CA ALA A 103 -8.81 -2.83 20.25
C ALA A 103 -8.09 -4.20 20.31
N ALA A 104 -6.84 -4.21 20.79
CA ALA A 104 -6.07 -5.43 21.02
C ALA A 104 -6.74 -6.33 22.07
N GLY A 105 -7.25 -5.76 23.16
CA GLY A 105 -7.97 -6.49 24.19
C GLY A 105 -9.27 -7.12 23.70
N VAL A 106 -10.02 -6.43 22.82
CA VAL A 106 -11.23 -6.98 22.18
C VAL A 106 -10.86 -8.11 21.22
N ALA A 107 -9.82 -7.92 20.40
CA ALA A 107 -9.33 -8.95 19.49
C ALA A 107 -8.89 -10.22 20.26
N ALA A 108 -8.20 -10.06 21.38
CA ALA A 108 -7.75 -11.15 22.25
C ALA A 108 -8.91 -12.00 22.80
N ARG A 109 -10.13 -11.44 22.96
CA ARG A 109 -11.31 -12.20 23.39
C ARG A 109 -11.86 -13.13 22.32
N ALA A 110 -11.60 -12.83 21.04
CA ALA A 110 -12.05 -13.65 19.92
C ALA A 110 -11.09 -14.81 19.60
N VAL A 111 -9.83 -14.74 20.04
CA VAL A 111 -8.83 -15.78 19.74
C VAL A 111 -9.16 -17.16 20.35
N PRO A 112 -9.62 -17.27 21.61
CA PRO A 112 -9.95 -18.57 22.21
C PRO A 112 -11.03 -19.36 21.46
N SER A 113 -11.93 -18.70 20.72
CA SER A 113 -12.98 -19.40 19.95
C SER A 113 -12.47 -20.04 18.66
N TRP A 114 -11.24 -19.75 18.23
CA TRP A 114 -10.67 -20.24 16.97
C TRP A 114 -9.71 -21.44 17.13
N GLY A 115 -9.40 -21.87 18.36
CA GLY A 115 -8.69 -23.13 18.57
C GLY A 115 -8.00 -23.26 19.91
N GLY A 116 -8.43 -24.25 20.71
CA GLY A 116 -7.70 -24.95 21.79
C GLY A 116 -7.04 -24.14 22.93
N LEU A 117 -6.92 -22.82 22.80
CA LEU A 117 -6.24 -21.93 23.71
C LEU A 117 -7.20 -21.48 24.79
N THR A 118 -6.74 -21.50 26.04
CA THR A 118 -7.54 -20.98 27.15
C THR A 118 -7.53 -19.45 27.12
N ALA A 119 -8.63 -18.82 27.55
CA ALA A 119 -8.71 -17.37 27.66
C ALA A 119 -7.61 -16.79 28.58
N ALA A 120 -7.20 -17.55 29.60
CA ALA A 120 -6.09 -17.19 30.48
C ALA A 120 -4.75 -17.14 29.72
N ALA A 121 -4.43 -18.17 28.93
CA ALA A 121 -3.19 -18.22 28.17
C ALA A 121 -3.08 -17.07 27.15
N VAL A 122 -4.19 -16.73 26.47
CA VAL A 122 -4.22 -15.60 25.54
C VAL A 122 -4.03 -14.27 26.27
N LYS A 123 -4.69 -14.10 27.42
CA LYS A 123 -4.57 -12.87 28.24
C LYS A 123 -3.13 -12.66 28.69
N ASP A 124 -2.45 -13.70 29.17
CA ASP A 124 -1.08 -13.60 29.66
C ASP A 124 -0.10 -13.27 28.54
N GLN A 125 -0.26 -13.87 27.35
CA GLN A 125 0.57 -13.57 26.18
C GLN A 125 0.32 -12.17 25.60
N MET A 126 -0.91 -11.66 25.69
CA MET A 126 -1.29 -10.33 25.20
C MET A 126 -1.03 -9.20 26.20
N ALA A 127 -0.83 -9.49 27.49
CA ALA A 127 -0.52 -8.49 28.51
C ALA A 127 0.67 -7.57 28.14
N PRO A 128 1.85 -8.08 27.71
CA PRO A 128 2.96 -7.21 27.32
C PRO A 128 2.67 -6.37 26.07
N VAL A 129 1.89 -6.91 25.12
CA VAL A 129 1.45 -6.19 23.91
C VAL A 129 0.55 -5.02 24.28
N VAL A 130 -0.48 -5.28 25.09
CA VAL A 130 -1.44 -4.27 25.55
C VAL A 130 -0.74 -3.20 26.39
N HIS A 131 0.21 -3.59 27.24
CA HIS A 131 1.00 -2.65 28.03
C HIS A 131 1.85 -1.73 27.13
N THR A 132 2.59 -2.30 26.17
CA THR A 132 3.42 -1.50 25.26
C THR A 132 2.57 -0.57 24.40
N LEU A 133 1.44 -1.08 23.86
CA LEU A 133 0.47 -0.26 23.13
C LEU A 133 -0.08 0.88 23.99
N SER A 134 -0.28 0.67 25.30
CA SER A 134 -0.79 1.74 26.17
C SER A 134 0.20 2.89 26.31
N LEU A 135 1.49 2.59 26.42
CA LEU A 135 2.56 3.60 26.43
C LEU A 135 2.65 4.31 25.08
N VAL A 136 2.60 3.57 23.97
CA VAL A 136 2.66 4.16 22.63
C VAL A 136 1.43 5.02 22.35
N SER A 137 0.24 4.61 22.75
CA SER A 137 -0.98 5.42 22.62
C SER A 137 -0.93 6.67 23.48
N LEU A 138 -0.36 6.61 24.69
CA LEU A 138 -0.16 7.78 25.55
C LEU A 138 0.81 8.78 24.92
N VAL A 139 2.00 8.32 24.51
CA VAL A 139 3.03 9.18 23.90
C VAL A 139 2.57 9.72 22.55
N GLY A 140 2.02 8.85 21.69
CA GLY A 140 1.50 9.23 20.38
C GLY A 140 0.30 10.17 20.48
N GLY A 141 -0.60 9.94 21.44
CA GLY A 141 -1.70 10.85 21.75
C GLY A 141 -1.22 12.21 22.24
N GLY A 142 -0.21 12.24 23.12
CA GLY A 142 0.44 13.46 23.58
C GLY A 142 1.11 14.23 22.44
N ALA A 143 1.84 13.54 21.57
CA ALA A 143 2.47 14.14 20.39
C ALA A 143 1.44 14.70 19.40
N ALA A 144 0.36 13.96 19.12
CA ALA A 144 -0.74 14.43 18.28
C ALA A 144 -1.42 15.66 18.89
N GLY A 145 -1.69 15.65 20.19
CA GLY A 145 -2.23 16.78 20.93
C GLY A 145 -1.33 18.01 20.86
N LEU A 146 -0.01 17.84 21.00
CA LEU A 146 0.97 18.91 20.84
C LEU A 146 0.97 19.47 19.42
N VAL A 147 0.94 18.62 18.38
CA VAL A 147 0.87 19.08 16.99
C VAL A 147 -0.41 19.87 16.73
N ILE A 148 -1.56 19.40 17.22
CA ILE A 148 -2.84 20.10 17.12
C ILE A 148 -2.78 21.46 17.84
N LEU A 149 -2.21 21.50 19.04
CA LEU A 149 -2.02 22.74 19.80
C LEU A 149 -1.14 23.74 19.04
N LEU A 150 0.02 23.30 18.55
CA LEU A 150 0.95 24.13 17.79
C LEU A 150 0.32 24.62 16.48
N ALA A 151 -0.42 23.76 15.78
CA ALA A 151 -1.17 24.13 14.58
C ALA A 151 -2.26 25.17 14.89
N GLY A 152 -3.01 25.00 15.98
CA GLY A 152 -4.03 25.96 16.43
C GLY A 152 -3.44 27.30 16.84
N LEU A 153 -2.31 27.29 17.55
CA LEU A 153 -1.56 28.51 17.91
C LEU A 153 -1.03 29.22 16.66
N ARG A 154 -0.43 28.47 15.72
CA ARG A 154 0.04 29.01 14.44
C ARG A 154 -1.12 29.61 13.66
N PHE A 155 -2.24 28.90 13.53
CA PHE A 155 -3.43 29.39 12.84
C PHE A 155 -3.93 30.69 13.48
N ARG A 156 -4.01 30.76 14.82
CA ARG A 156 -4.41 31.96 15.54
C ARG A 156 -3.48 33.14 15.30
N GLN A 157 -2.16 32.92 15.29
CA GLN A 157 -1.16 33.96 15.05
C GLN A 157 -1.16 34.45 13.61
N LEU A 158 -1.35 33.55 12.64
CA LEU A 158 -1.32 33.86 11.22
C LEU A 158 -2.68 34.37 10.69
N ARG A 159 -3.78 34.21 11.43
CA ARG A 159 -5.13 34.59 10.99
C ARG A 159 -5.30 36.05 10.58
N ARG A 160 -4.41 36.93 11.07
CA ARG A 160 -4.42 38.37 10.77
C ARG A 160 -3.29 38.80 9.83
N ARG A 161 -2.45 37.87 9.36
CA ARG A 161 -1.36 38.16 8.43
C ARG A 161 -1.81 37.85 7.01
N GLN A 162 -1.47 38.74 6.08
CA GLN A 162 -1.60 38.46 4.66
C GLN A 162 -0.47 37.51 4.26
N ALA A 163 -0.82 36.37 3.68
CA ALA A 163 0.14 35.43 3.13
C ALA A 163 0.49 35.89 1.71
N THR A 164 1.71 36.37 1.50
CA THR A 164 2.21 36.70 0.17
C THR A 164 2.79 35.45 -0.47
N GLN A 165 2.45 35.21 -1.73
CA GLN A 165 3.12 34.20 -2.55
C GLN A 165 4.29 34.86 -3.28
N GLY A 166 5.42 34.16 -3.35
CA GLY A 166 6.62 34.63 -4.04
C GLY A 166 7.38 33.45 -4.63
N THR A 167 8.35 33.74 -5.48
CA THR A 167 9.23 32.71 -6.05
C THR A 167 9.98 32.00 -4.92
N THR A 168 9.84 30.67 -4.88
CA THR A 168 10.78 29.84 -4.11
C THR A 168 12.16 29.90 -4.74
N TRP A 169 13.21 29.54 -4.01
CA TRP A 169 14.59 29.47 -4.50
C TRP A 169 14.65 28.95 -5.96
N ASP A 170 14.99 29.85 -6.87
CA ASP A 170 14.92 29.65 -8.32
C ASP A 170 16.25 29.14 -8.91
N CYS A 171 17.22 28.80 -8.06
CA CYS A 171 18.58 28.41 -8.48
C CYS A 171 19.24 29.43 -9.45
N GLY A 172 18.83 30.71 -9.42
CA GLY A 172 19.30 31.76 -10.32
C GLY A 172 18.56 31.86 -11.66
N TYR A 173 17.43 31.17 -11.83
CA TYR A 173 16.57 31.33 -13.01
C TYR A 173 15.69 32.59 -12.91
N ALA A 174 15.66 33.41 -13.97
CA ALA A 174 14.87 34.64 -13.99
C ALA A 174 13.34 34.41 -13.99
N GLU A 175 12.87 33.24 -14.45
CA GLU A 175 11.45 32.89 -14.52
C GLU A 175 11.26 31.37 -14.29
N PRO A 176 11.10 30.91 -13.04
CA PRO A 176 10.94 29.49 -12.75
C PRO A 176 9.58 28.97 -13.23
N THR A 177 9.56 27.81 -13.89
CA THR A 177 8.31 27.17 -14.32
C THR A 177 7.99 25.93 -13.47
N PRO A 178 6.71 25.53 -13.32
CA PRO A 178 6.32 24.31 -12.57
C PRO A 178 6.97 23.01 -13.09
N ARG A 179 7.49 23.03 -14.33
CA ARG A 179 8.23 21.93 -14.96
C ARG A 179 9.62 21.70 -14.35
N MET A 180 10.19 22.72 -13.71
CA MET A 180 11.51 22.65 -13.07
C MET A 180 11.46 21.97 -11.69
N GLN A 181 10.26 21.78 -11.12
CA GLN A 181 10.09 21.09 -9.84
C GLN A 181 10.39 19.60 -9.92
N TYR A 182 10.88 19.04 -8.82
CA TYR A 182 11.17 17.62 -8.70
C TYR A 182 9.93 16.75 -9.02
N THR A 183 10.12 15.74 -9.86
CA THR A 183 9.02 14.86 -10.29
C THR A 183 8.90 13.62 -9.40
N ALA A 184 7.76 12.94 -9.49
CA ALA A 184 7.57 11.64 -8.84
C ALA A 184 8.62 10.60 -9.29
N THR A 185 9.01 10.64 -10.57
CA THR A 185 10.03 9.76 -11.14
C THR A 185 11.40 10.05 -10.54
N SER A 186 11.77 11.34 -10.44
CA SER A 186 13.03 11.77 -9.83
C SER A 186 13.10 11.37 -8.34
N PHE A 187 12.00 11.56 -7.59
CA PHE A 187 11.91 11.14 -6.19
C PHE A 187 12.08 9.63 -6.00
N ALA A 188 11.52 8.83 -6.89
CA ALA A 188 11.66 7.38 -6.82
C ALA A 188 13.01 6.86 -7.36
N GLN A 189 13.80 7.68 -8.05
CA GLN A 189 15.02 7.24 -8.75
C GLN A 189 16.02 6.50 -7.85
N PRO A 190 16.35 6.95 -6.62
CA PRO A 190 17.30 6.22 -5.77
C PRO A 190 16.79 4.82 -5.41
N LEU A 191 15.48 4.69 -5.17
CA LEU A 191 14.85 3.41 -4.85
C LEU A 191 14.79 2.49 -6.08
N THR A 192 14.41 3.01 -7.25
CA THR A 192 14.36 2.19 -8.47
C THR A 192 15.75 1.77 -8.94
N ALA A 193 16.78 2.59 -8.68
CA ALA A 193 18.18 2.24 -8.90
C ALA A 193 18.65 1.13 -7.94
N LEU A 194 18.34 1.22 -6.65
CA LEU A 194 18.67 0.21 -5.65
C LEU A 194 18.03 -1.15 -6.00
N PHE A 195 16.75 -1.14 -6.39
CA PHE A 195 16.00 -2.34 -6.77
C PHE A 195 16.05 -2.65 -8.27
N ARG A 196 17.01 -2.09 -9.01
CA ARG A 196 17.14 -2.29 -10.47
C ARG A 196 17.22 -3.77 -10.90
N PRO A 197 17.89 -4.69 -10.19
CA PRO A 197 17.90 -6.10 -10.57
C PRO A 197 16.50 -6.74 -10.60
N LEU A 198 15.63 -6.28 -9.69
CA LEU A 198 14.25 -6.74 -9.57
C LEU A 198 13.32 -5.99 -10.52
N LEU A 199 13.35 -4.65 -10.52
CA LEU A 199 12.41 -3.81 -11.26
C LEU A 199 12.75 -3.66 -12.75
N ARG A 200 14.03 -3.82 -13.11
CA ARG A 200 14.55 -3.64 -14.48
C ARG A 200 14.16 -2.29 -15.11
N THR A 201 14.07 -1.23 -14.30
CA THR A 201 13.78 0.12 -14.75
C THR A 201 14.78 0.57 -15.82
N ARG A 202 14.25 1.08 -16.93
CA ARG A 202 15.01 1.55 -18.10
C ARG A 202 14.88 3.06 -18.20
N LEU A 203 16.01 3.71 -18.44
CA LEU A 203 16.08 5.15 -18.69
C LEU A 203 16.34 5.35 -20.18
N HIS A 204 15.44 6.08 -20.84
CA HIS A 204 15.56 6.47 -22.24
C HIS A 204 15.83 7.98 -22.28
N ILE A 205 17.00 8.34 -22.81
CA ILE A 205 17.42 9.74 -22.97
C ILE A 205 17.48 10.03 -24.46
N GLY A 206 16.77 11.05 -24.91
CA GLY A 206 16.86 11.55 -26.27
C GLY A 206 18.28 12.03 -26.58
N ARG A 207 18.76 11.73 -27.79
CA ARG A 207 20.11 12.10 -28.21
C ARG A 207 20.27 13.62 -28.18
N LEU A 208 21.29 14.10 -27.49
CA LEU A 208 21.72 15.50 -27.53
C LEU A 208 22.74 15.65 -28.66
N SER A 209 22.51 16.55 -29.61
CA SER A 209 23.44 16.82 -30.71
C SER A 209 23.63 18.31 -30.93
N GLY A 210 24.88 18.75 -31.04
CA GLY A 210 25.25 20.15 -31.22
C GLY A 210 25.30 20.95 -29.92
N LEU A 211 25.69 22.22 -30.04
CA LEU A 211 25.59 23.22 -28.97
C LEU A 211 24.17 23.81 -29.01
N PHE A 212 23.50 23.89 -27.86
CA PHE A 212 22.11 24.36 -27.72
C PHE A 212 21.07 23.53 -28.50
N PRO A 213 20.86 22.24 -28.16
CA PRO A 213 19.85 21.41 -28.80
C PRO A 213 18.44 21.97 -28.55
N GLU A 214 17.60 22.00 -29.59
CA GLU A 214 16.25 22.59 -29.55
C GLU A 214 15.28 21.84 -28.63
N GLY A 215 15.48 20.53 -28.42
CA GLY A 215 14.67 19.75 -27.51
C GLY A 215 15.20 18.33 -27.31
N THR A 216 15.14 17.85 -26.07
CA THR A 216 15.34 16.44 -25.73
C THR A 216 14.22 15.97 -24.81
N SER A 217 14.02 14.66 -24.74
CA SER A 217 13.11 14.04 -23.79
C SER A 217 13.84 13.03 -22.92
N LEU A 218 13.43 12.94 -21.67
CA LEU A 218 13.87 11.91 -20.74
C LEU A 218 12.63 11.13 -20.31
N HIS A 219 12.66 9.82 -20.57
CA HIS A 219 11.57 8.91 -20.22
C HIS A 219 12.12 7.77 -19.36
N THR A 220 11.41 7.43 -18.29
CA THR A 220 11.75 6.29 -17.44
C THR A 220 10.62 5.29 -17.51
N GLU A 221 10.95 4.04 -17.85
CA GLU A 221 9.99 2.95 -17.96
C GLU A 221 10.33 1.87 -16.95
N THR A 222 9.35 1.41 -16.18
CA THR A 222 9.51 0.24 -15.30
C THR A 222 8.53 -0.83 -15.77
N PRO A 223 9.01 -1.91 -16.41
CA PRO A 223 8.13 -2.96 -16.92
C PRO A 223 7.48 -3.73 -15.77
N ASP A 224 6.20 -4.08 -15.92
CA ASP A 224 5.53 -5.00 -15.01
C ASP A 224 5.94 -6.45 -15.33
N LEU A 225 6.96 -6.93 -14.61
CA LEU A 225 7.51 -8.27 -14.84
C LEU A 225 6.53 -9.38 -14.50
N PHE A 226 5.66 -9.18 -13.51
CA PHE A 226 4.72 -10.22 -13.11
C PHE A 226 3.63 -10.37 -14.16
N ARG A 227 3.11 -9.25 -14.66
CA ARG A 227 2.20 -9.25 -15.79
C ARG A 227 2.82 -9.93 -17.02
N GLN A 228 3.98 -9.48 -17.47
CA GLN A 228 4.59 -9.95 -18.73
C GLN A 228 5.10 -11.39 -18.66
N ARG A 229 5.54 -11.88 -17.50
CA ARG A 229 6.19 -13.21 -17.39
C ARG A 229 5.35 -14.27 -16.72
N VAL A 230 4.33 -13.89 -15.96
CA VAL A 230 3.51 -14.84 -15.21
C VAL A 230 2.08 -14.78 -15.69
N ILE A 231 1.45 -13.60 -15.62
CA ILE A 231 0.01 -13.47 -15.91
C ILE A 231 -0.27 -13.68 -17.40
N GLU A 232 0.36 -12.90 -18.27
CA GLU A 232 0.13 -12.98 -19.73
C GLU A 232 0.36 -14.40 -20.29
N PRO A 233 1.49 -15.08 -20.04
CA PRO A 233 1.69 -16.43 -20.57
C PRO A 233 0.74 -17.46 -19.94
N PHE A 234 0.39 -17.31 -18.66
CA PHE A 234 -0.61 -18.18 -18.02
C PHE A 234 -1.99 -18.02 -18.66
N LEU A 235 -2.43 -16.78 -18.88
CA LEU A 235 -3.72 -16.49 -19.50
C LEU A 235 -3.75 -16.93 -20.96
N GLU A 236 -2.67 -16.71 -21.71
CA GLU A 236 -2.56 -17.21 -23.08
C GLU A 236 -2.58 -18.74 -23.14
N GLY A 237 -1.91 -19.42 -22.20
CA GLY A 237 -1.96 -20.87 -22.07
C GLY A 237 -3.38 -21.37 -21.77
N ALA A 238 -4.02 -20.81 -20.74
CA ALA A 238 -5.40 -21.13 -20.38
C ALA A 238 -6.38 -20.86 -21.54
N TRP A 239 -6.19 -19.76 -22.26
CA TRP A 239 -6.98 -19.41 -23.43
C TRP A 239 -6.81 -20.43 -24.56
N ARG A 240 -5.59 -20.91 -24.83
CA ARG A 240 -5.34 -21.94 -25.85
C ARG A 240 -6.08 -23.23 -25.50
N GLU A 241 -5.99 -23.70 -24.27
CA GLU A 241 -6.71 -24.91 -23.82
C GLU A 241 -8.24 -24.75 -23.91
N LEU A 242 -8.78 -23.64 -23.40
CA LEU A 242 -10.22 -23.35 -23.43
C LEU A 242 -10.75 -23.11 -24.84
N SER A 243 -9.93 -22.55 -25.74
CA SER A 243 -10.30 -22.41 -27.16
C SER A 243 -10.47 -23.77 -27.84
N GLY A 244 -9.80 -24.81 -27.34
CA GLY A 244 -10.02 -26.20 -27.73
C GLY A 244 -11.40 -26.73 -27.35
N LEU A 245 -11.96 -26.32 -26.21
CA LEU A 245 -13.33 -26.67 -25.82
C LEU A 245 -14.39 -26.05 -26.75
N ARG A 246 -14.04 -24.96 -27.44
CA ARG A 246 -14.90 -24.33 -28.46
C ARG A 246 -15.17 -25.26 -29.65
N ARG A 247 -14.31 -26.26 -29.91
CA ARG A 247 -14.56 -27.32 -30.91
C ARG A 247 -15.73 -28.24 -30.53
N PHE A 248 -16.01 -28.43 -29.23
CA PHE A 248 -17.13 -29.26 -28.79
C PHE A 248 -18.49 -28.57 -28.94
N GLN A 249 -18.51 -27.26 -29.25
CA GLN A 249 -19.73 -26.49 -29.49
C GLN A 249 -20.08 -26.38 -30.98
N HIS A 250 -19.98 -27.49 -31.72
CA HIS A 250 -20.53 -27.54 -33.08
C HIS A 250 -22.05 -27.57 -32.96
N GLY A 251 -22.74 -26.61 -33.55
CA GLY A 251 -24.20 -26.38 -33.46
C GLY A 251 -25.10 -27.48 -34.04
N GLN A 252 -24.66 -28.74 -33.98
CA GLN A 252 -25.33 -29.92 -34.47
C GLN A 252 -25.91 -30.70 -33.30
N ALA A 253 -27.24 -30.76 -33.20
CA ALA A 253 -27.97 -31.36 -32.09
C ALA A 253 -27.59 -32.83 -31.79
N HIS A 254 -27.23 -33.61 -32.81
CA HIS A 254 -26.93 -35.04 -32.67
C HIS A 254 -25.65 -35.32 -31.85
N LEU A 255 -24.64 -34.44 -31.92
CA LEU A 255 -23.42 -34.58 -31.13
C LEU A 255 -23.68 -34.34 -29.64
N TYR A 256 -24.57 -33.41 -29.30
CA TYR A 256 -24.96 -33.16 -27.90
C TYR A 256 -25.69 -34.34 -27.28
N VAL A 257 -26.60 -34.98 -28.02
CA VAL A 257 -27.31 -36.18 -27.54
C VAL A 257 -26.32 -37.32 -27.26
N LEU A 258 -25.32 -37.51 -28.14
CA LEU A 258 -24.26 -38.48 -27.91
C LEU A 258 -23.42 -38.16 -26.67
N TYR A 259 -23.02 -36.90 -26.47
CA TYR A 259 -22.29 -36.48 -25.27
C TYR A 259 -23.09 -36.76 -23.98
N ILE A 260 -24.40 -36.49 -23.98
CA ILE A 260 -25.27 -36.79 -22.84
C ILE A 260 -25.32 -38.30 -22.56
N ALA A 261 -25.54 -39.12 -23.58
CA ALA A 261 -25.61 -40.57 -23.43
C ALA A 261 -24.30 -41.16 -22.90
N VAL A 262 -23.15 -40.73 -23.43
CA VAL A 262 -21.82 -41.17 -22.96
C VAL A 262 -21.57 -40.72 -21.53
N THR A 263 -21.90 -39.48 -21.17
CA THR A 263 -21.72 -38.96 -19.81
C THR A 263 -22.59 -39.73 -18.81
N LEU A 264 -23.84 -40.06 -19.16
CA LEU A 264 -24.72 -40.88 -18.33
C LEU A 264 -24.16 -42.29 -18.14
N LEU A 265 -23.61 -42.91 -19.18
CA LEU A 265 -23.02 -44.23 -19.11
C LEU A 265 -21.76 -44.24 -18.22
N ILE A 266 -20.91 -43.23 -18.32
CA ILE A 266 -19.72 -43.05 -17.46
C ILE A 266 -20.15 -42.87 -16.00
N LEU A 267 -21.13 -42.01 -15.72
CA LEU A 267 -21.63 -41.78 -14.35
C LEU A 267 -22.28 -43.05 -13.76
N LEU A 268 -22.99 -43.81 -14.58
CA LEU A 268 -23.60 -45.07 -14.18
C LEU A 268 -22.53 -46.12 -13.82
N LEU A 269 -21.50 -46.27 -14.66
CA LEU A 269 -20.36 -47.16 -14.40
C LEU A 269 -19.57 -46.73 -13.16
N TRP A 270 -19.37 -45.42 -12.97
CA TRP A 270 -18.70 -44.90 -11.78
C TRP A 270 -19.47 -45.16 -10.48
N LYS A 271 -20.81 -45.13 -10.53
CA LYS A 271 -21.67 -45.46 -9.38
C LYS A 271 -21.71 -46.97 -9.08
N LEU A 272 -21.52 -47.80 -10.10
CA LEU A 272 -21.54 -49.26 -9.99
C LEU A 272 -20.18 -49.84 -9.56
N ALA A 273 -19.09 -49.06 -9.70
CA ALA A 273 -17.75 -49.36 -9.19
C ALA A 273 -17.59 -48.90 -7.73
#